data_AF-A0A8T4DA52-F1
#
_entry.id   AF-A0A8T4DA52-F1
#
_cell.length_a   1.000
_cell.length_b   1.000
_cell.length_c   1.000
_cell.angle_alpha   90.00
_cell.angle_beta   90.00
_cell.angle_gamma   90.00
#
_symmetry.space_group_name_H-M   'P 1'
#
loop_
_entity.id
_entity.type
_entity.pdbx_description
1 polymer ?
#
loop_
_entity_poly.entity_id
_entity_poly.type
_entity_poly.pdbx_seq_one_letter_code
_entity_poly.pdbx_strand_id
1 'polypeptide(L)'
;MVDWSYAYTLCKDASEDIRAAGYMPEVVIGVARGGWYLARVLCDLFLLKDLLSVKVEHWGLTATITGDARLKCGLDVSALELVRGKRVLIADDVTDTGDSLRLIAAYLESSGANEVKTVTMHHKTTSSYAPDFYGELMTEWTWILYPWSIIEDVLELCEHTLAKTGRGLSLCELRDALKVEFDLYVPYSQLREVVETAEWHGRLTRQKEEGKEVWSRRR
;
A
#
# COMPACT_ATOMS: atom_id res chain seq x y z
N MET A 1 -7.39 -7.92 -7.98
CA MET A 1 -7.53 -6.45 -7.95
C MET A 1 -8.59 -6.11 -6.93
N VAL A 2 -8.33 -5.13 -6.07
CA VAL A 2 -9.27 -4.67 -5.04
C VAL A 2 -10.01 -3.46 -5.57
N ASP A 3 -11.34 -3.46 -5.49
CA ASP A 3 -12.16 -2.28 -5.76
C ASP A 3 -12.54 -1.55 -4.46
N TRP A 4 -13.16 -0.37 -4.58
CA TRP A 4 -13.55 0.44 -3.41
C TRP A 4 -14.55 -0.26 -2.51
N SER A 5 -15.47 -1.05 -3.07
CA SER A 5 -16.49 -1.75 -2.30
C SER A 5 -15.88 -2.89 -1.50
N TYR A 6 -14.92 -3.62 -2.10
CA TYR A 6 -14.18 -4.67 -1.43
C TYR A 6 -13.26 -4.10 -0.36
N ALA A 7 -12.50 -3.04 -0.66
CA ALA A 7 -11.65 -2.36 0.32
C ALA A 7 -12.46 -1.89 1.54
N TYR A 8 -13.65 -1.32 1.33
CA TYR A 8 -14.53 -0.91 2.43
C TYR A 8 -15.06 -2.11 3.25
N THR A 9 -15.31 -3.25 2.60
CA THR A 9 -15.72 -4.49 3.30
C THR A 9 -14.60 -4.98 4.22
N LEU A 10 -13.37 -5.05 3.72
CA LEU A 10 -12.20 -5.41 4.54
C LEU A 10 -12.02 -4.49 5.75
N CYS A 11 -12.29 -3.19 5.59
CA CYS A 11 -12.27 -2.25 6.71
C CYS A 11 -13.35 -2.56 7.77
N LYS A 12 -14.55 -2.99 7.35
CA LYS A 12 -15.61 -3.39 8.28
C LYS A 12 -15.26 -4.66 9.01
N ASP A 13 -14.81 -5.68 8.29
CA ASP A 13 -14.45 -6.99 8.86
C ASP A 13 -13.37 -6.81 9.94
N ALA A 14 -12.31 -6.05 9.62
CA ALA A 14 -11.29 -5.70 10.61
C ALA A 14 -11.84 -4.92 11.81
N SER A 15 -12.82 -4.03 11.60
CA SER A 15 -13.46 -3.28 12.70
C SER A 15 -14.33 -4.14 13.61
N GLU A 16 -14.95 -5.19 13.07
CA GLU A 16 -15.75 -6.14 13.82
C GLU A 16 -14.86 -6.99 14.72
N ASP A 17 -13.71 -7.43 14.22
CA ASP A 17 -12.70 -8.15 15.01
C ASP A 17 -12.13 -7.28 16.15
N ILE A 18 -11.82 -6.01 15.87
CA ILE A 18 -11.39 -5.04 16.90
C ILE A 18 -12.45 -4.93 18.01
N ARG A 19 -13.72 -4.82 17.64
CA ARG A 19 -14.84 -4.73 18.60
C ARG A 19 -15.02 -6.02 19.38
N ALA A 20 -14.91 -7.18 18.73
CA ALA A 20 -15.02 -8.49 19.36
C ALA A 20 -13.91 -8.71 20.39
N ALA A 21 -12.71 -8.20 20.13
CA ALA A 21 -11.58 -8.21 21.07
C ALA A 21 -11.73 -7.20 22.23
N GLY A 22 -12.74 -6.33 22.21
CA GLY A 22 -12.96 -5.31 23.25
C GLY A 22 -11.95 -4.16 23.20
N TYR A 23 -11.19 -4.02 22.10
CA TYR A 23 -10.21 -2.95 21.97
C TYR A 23 -10.88 -1.65 21.52
N MET A 24 -10.75 -0.59 22.32
CA MET A 24 -11.34 0.73 22.05
C MET A 24 -10.25 1.76 21.73
N PRO A 25 -9.85 1.91 20.46
CA PRO A 25 -8.80 2.85 20.09
C PRO A 25 -9.19 4.30 20.43
N GLU A 26 -8.21 5.11 20.79
CA GLU A 26 -8.36 6.55 21.04
C GLU A 26 -7.72 7.39 19.94
N VAL A 27 -6.65 6.87 19.31
CA VAL A 27 -5.93 7.51 18.21
C VAL A 27 -5.66 6.47 17.13
N VAL A 28 -5.83 6.86 15.86
CA VAL A 28 -5.46 6.03 14.70
C VAL A 28 -4.20 6.61 14.06
N ILE A 29 -3.23 5.76 13.75
CA ILE A 29 -2.02 6.10 13.00
C ILE A 29 -2.09 5.43 11.64
N GLY A 30 -2.26 6.21 10.57
CA GLY A 30 -2.18 5.70 9.20
C GLY A 30 -0.75 5.61 8.72
N VAL A 31 -0.30 4.41 8.35
CA VAL A 31 1.00 4.21 7.70
C VAL A 31 0.95 4.79 6.29
N ALA A 32 1.69 5.86 6.06
CA ALA A 32 1.70 6.53 4.76
C ALA A 32 2.45 5.67 3.74
N ARG A 33 1.91 5.45 2.54
CA ARG A 33 0.65 6.02 2.01
C ARG A 33 -0.52 5.04 2.06
N GLY A 34 -0.25 3.74 1.99
CA GLY A 34 -1.23 2.67 1.82
C GLY A 34 -2.29 2.62 2.92
N GLY A 35 -1.86 2.75 4.18
CA GLY A 35 -2.72 2.72 5.35
C GLY A 35 -3.72 3.87 5.48
N TRP A 36 -3.62 4.94 4.68
CA TRP A 36 -4.49 6.11 4.83
C TRP A 36 -5.97 5.81 4.62
N TYR A 37 -6.30 4.94 3.66
CA TYR A 37 -7.69 4.59 3.41
C TYR A 37 -8.31 3.86 4.60
N LEU A 38 -7.66 2.78 5.05
CA LEU A 38 -8.08 2.01 6.22
C LEU A 38 -8.16 2.89 7.46
N ALA A 39 -7.12 3.69 7.72
CA ALA A 39 -7.07 4.58 8.88
C ALA A 39 -8.25 5.56 8.90
N ARG A 40 -8.57 6.17 7.75
CA ARG A 40 -9.72 7.08 7.66
C ARG A 40 -11.02 6.32 7.86
N VAL A 41 -11.22 5.16 7.25
CA VAL A 41 -12.46 4.39 7.45
C VAL A 41 -12.63 3.96 8.91
N LEU A 42 -11.57 3.52 9.58
CA LEU A 42 -11.62 3.16 10.99
C LEU A 42 -11.99 4.34 11.89
N CYS A 43 -11.47 5.55 11.62
CA CYS A 43 -11.90 6.75 12.34
C CYS A 43 -13.41 7.00 12.21
N ASP A 44 -14.02 6.67 11.07
CA ASP A 44 -15.47 6.77 10.89
C ASP A 44 -16.21 5.70 11.72
N LEU A 45 -15.77 4.44 11.62
CA LEU A 45 -16.38 3.29 12.30
C LEU A 45 -16.25 3.35 13.83
N PHE A 46 -15.24 4.05 14.36
CA PHE A 46 -15.00 4.26 15.78
C PHE A 46 -15.29 5.69 16.26
N LEU A 47 -15.81 6.57 15.40
CA LEU A 47 -16.11 7.98 15.70
C LEU A 47 -14.91 8.77 16.26
N LEU A 48 -13.71 8.45 15.79
CA LEU A 48 -12.47 9.09 16.19
C LEU A 48 -12.15 10.30 15.32
N LYS A 49 -11.64 11.36 15.95
CA LYS A 49 -11.15 12.57 15.27
C LYS A 49 -9.64 12.63 15.18
N ASP A 50 -8.96 11.96 16.10
CA ASP A 50 -7.50 11.94 16.18
C ASP A 50 -6.95 10.89 15.20
N LEU A 51 -6.59 11.37 14.02
CA LEU A 51 -5.93 10.63 12.95
C LEU A 51 -4.57 11.28 12.66
N LEU A 52 -3.49 10.54 12.92
CA LEU A 52 -2.14 10.97 12.55
C LEU A 52 -1.58 10.06 11.46
N SER A 53 -0.44 10.44 10.90
CA SER A 53 0.24 9.62 9.91
C SER A 53 1.74 9.60 10.13
N VAL A 54 2.33 8.43 9.86
CA VAL A 54 3.77 8.22 9.87
C VAL A 54 4.21 7.66 8.54
N LYS A 55 5.39 8.08 8.07
CA LYS A 55 5.99 7.53 6.84
C LYS A 55 7.21 6.68 7.17
N VAL A 56 7.18 5.44 6.73
CA VAL A 56 8.32 4.51 6.74
C VAL A 56 8.87 4.39 5.33
N GLU A 57 10.20 4.41 5.19
CA GLU A 57 10.86 4.06 3.92
C GLU A 57 11.69 2.79 4.11
N HIS A 58 11.53 1.85 3.19
CA HIS A 58 12.41 0.70 3.03
C HIS A 58 13.57 1.14 2.13
N TRP A 59 14.79 1.21 2.67
CA TRP A 59 15.96 1.52 1.86
C TRP A 59 16.56 0.23 1.29
N GLY A 60 16.43 0.04 -0.02
CA GLY A 60 17.07 -1.03 -0.79
C GLY A 60 16.46 -1.18 -2.18
N LEU A 61 17.23 -0.90 -3.25
CA LEU A 61 16.75 -0.90 -4.64
C LEU A 61 16.56 -2.30 -5.25
N THR A 62 16.69 -3.33 -4.42
CA THR A 62 16.51 -4.74 -4.71
C THR A 62 16.29 -5.39 -3.36
N ALA A 63 15.22 -6.19 -3.24
CA ALA A 63 14.93 -7.05 -2.09
C ALA A 63 16.15 -7.90 -1.73
N THR A 64 17.02 -7.33 -0.92
CA THR A 64 18.13 -8.01 -0.26
C THR A 64 17.72 -8.00 1.20
N ILE A 65 17.67 -9.20 1.77
CA ILE A 65 16.95 -9.65 2.97
C ILE A 65 17.43 -8.99 4.30
N THR A 66 17.93 -7.75 4.27
CA THR A 66 18.51 -7.06 5.43
C THR A 66 18.21 -5.55 5.48
N GLY A 67 17.21 -5.06 4.73
CA GLY A 67 16.88 -3.63 4.69
C GLY A 67 16.11 -3.17 5.93
N ASP A 68 16.80 -2.71 6.97
CA ASP A 68 16.19 -2.11 8.16
C ASP A 68 15.21 -0.99 7.76
N ALA A 69 13.93 -1.16 8.07
CA ALA A 69 12.94 -0.09 7.96
C ALA A 69 13.35 1.09 8.85
N ARG A 70 13.29 2.32 8.32
CA ARG A 70 13.57 3.54 9.11
C ARG A 70 12.42 4.53 9.00
N LEU A 71 12.12 5.18 10.13
CA LEU A 71 11.10 6.22 10.23
C LEU A 71 11.62 7.49 9.54
N LYS A 72 11.05 7.89 8.42
CA LYS A 72 11.48 9.08 7.67
C LYS A 72 10.83 10.35 8.18
N CYS A 73 9.53 10.27 8.44
CA CYS A 73 8.75 11.36 9.02
C CYS A 73 8.02 10.78 10.22
N GLY A 74 8.67 10.88 11.39
CA GLY A 74 8.05 10.56 12.67
C GLY A 74 7.05 11.61 13.11
N LEU A 75 6.43 11.37 14.26
CA LEU A 75 5.51 12.33 14.87
C LEU A 75 6.31 13.49 15.47
N ASP A 76 5.81 14.71 15.28
CA ASP A 76 6.33 15.88 15.98
C ASP A 76 5.97 15.83 17.48
N VAL A 77 6.52 16.78 18.25
CA VAL A 77 6.31 16.82 19.70
C VAL A 77 4.83 16.91 20.08
N SER A 78 4.03 17.69 19.34
CA SER A 78 2.60 17.83 19.64
C SER A 78 1.82 16.55 19.35
N ALA A 79 2.15 15.87 18.25
CA ALA A 79 1.58 14.58 17.91
C ALA A 79 1.99 13.47 18.90
N LEU A 80 3.23 13.51 19.40
CA LEU A 80 3.69 12.60 20.45
C LEU A 80 2.96 12.81 21.79
N GLU A 81 2.71 14.06 22.17
CA GLU A 81 1.92 14.35 23.37
C GLU A 81 0.45 13.92 23.23
N LEU A 82 -0.12 13.98 22.03
CA LEU A 82 -1.47 13.43 21.76
C LEU A 82 -1.53 11.91 21.97
N VAL A 83 -0.46 11.19 21.59
CA VAL A 83 -0.36 9.73 21.69
C VAL A 83 -0.07 9.24 23.11
N ARG A 84 0.58 10.07 23.94
CA ARG A 84 1.01 9.67 25.28
C ARG A 84 -0.18 9.20 26.14
N GLY A 85 -0.07 8.00 26.70
CA GLY A 85 -1.09 7.39 27.55
C GLY A 85 -2.34 6.90 26.80
N LYS A 86 -2.35 6.94 25.46
CA LYS A 86 -3.50 6.52 24.65
C LYS A 86 -3.40 5.08 24.17
N ARG A 87 -4.57 4.49 23.89
CA ARG A 87 -4.68 3.26 23.08
C ARG A 87 -4.60 3.63 21.60
N VAL A 88 -3.56 3.17 20.91
CA VAL A 88 -3.23 3.54 19.54
C VAL A 88 -3.42 2.38 18.59
N LEU A 89 -4.19 2.60 17.52
CA LEU A 89 -4.36 1.64 16.43
C LEU A 89 -3.56 2.08 15.20
N ILE A 90 -2.54 1.30 14.84
CA ILE A 90 -1.76 1.50 13.61
C ILE A 90 -2.48 0.79 12.47
N ALA A 91 -2.78 1.51 11.40
CA ALA A 91 -3.48 1.00 10.22
C ALA A 91 -2.57 1.06 8.97
N ASP A 92 -2.39 -0.09 8.31
CA ASP A 92 -1.70 -0.22 7.02
C ASP A 92 -2.56 -0.99 6.01
N ASP A 93 -2.28 -0.91 4.71
CA ASP A 93 -3.10 -1.64 3.73
C ASP A 93 -2.80 -3.15 3.70
N VAL A 94 -1.52 -3.51 3.72
CA VAL A 94 -1.08 -4.91 3.71
C VAL A 94 0.08 -5.16 4.67
N THR A 95 0.04 -6.31 5.34
CA THR A 95 1.24 -6.84 6.00
C THR A 95 1.94 -7.84 5.08
N ASP A 96 3.03 -7.41 4.41
CA ASP A 96 3.87 -8.28 3.56
C ASP A 96 5.04 -8.93 4.34
N THR A 97 6.07 -8.16 4.72
CA THR A 97 7.10 -8.62 5.68
C THR A 97 6.74 -8.27 7.13
N GLY A 98 5.98 -7.18 7.28
CA GLY A 98 5.51 -6.57 8.52
C GLY A 98 6.55 -5.73 9.28
N ASP A 99 7.70 -5.43 8.67
CA ASP A 99 8.77 -4.64 9.30
C ASP A 99 8.34 -3.20 9.61
N SER A 100 7.55 -2.57 8.73
CA SER A 100 6.96 -1.24 8.98
C SER A 100 6.14 -1.21 10.26
N LEU A 101 5.20 -2.14 10.41
CA LEU A 101 4.31 -2.20 11.58
C LEU A 101 5.11 -2.44 12.85
N ARG A 102 6.08 -3.38 12.82
CA ARG A 102 6.96 -3.64 13.96
C ARG A 102 7.73 -2.40 14.40
N LEU A 103 8.32 -1.67 13.45
CA LEU A 103 9.08 -0.46 13.72
C LEU A 103 8.19 0.64 14.34
N ILE A 104 7.01 0.87 13.76
CA ILE A 104 6.09 1.92 14.23
C ILE A 104 5.54 1.56 15.61
N ALA A 105 5.19 0.30 15.85
CA ALA A 105 4.72 -0.16 17.15
C ALA A 105 5.76 0.11 18.24
N ALA A 106 7.00 -0.33 18.03
CA ALA A 106 8.09 -0.09 18.97
C ALA A 106 8.35 1.42 19.20
N TYR A 107 8.26 2.23 18.14
CA TYR A 107 8.40 3.68 18.25
C TYR A 107 7.31 4.32 19.13
N LEU A 108 6.03 3.95 18.94
CA LEU A 108 4.91 4.49 19.70
C LEU A 108 4.89 4.01 21.15
N GLU A 109 5.22 2.75 21.39
CA GLU A 109 5.40 2.18 22.73
C GLU A 109 6.49 2.94 23.50
N SER A 110 7.67 3.12 22.88
CA SER A 110 8.79 3.86 23.49
C SER A 110 8.47 5.35 23.71
N SER A 111 7.52 5.89 22.96
CA SER A 111 7.04 7.27 23.10
C SER A 111 6.00 7.44 24.22
N GLY A 112 5.53 6.35 24.82
CA GLY A 112 4.64 6.35 25.97
C GLY A 112 3.17 6.15 25.63
N ALA A 113 2.83 5.55 24.48
CA ALA A 113 1.48 5.00 24.26
C ALA A 113 1.15 3.95 25.35
N ASN A 114 -0.11 3.90 25.79
CA ASN A 114 -0.54 2.95 26.82
C ASN A 114 -0.67 1.53 26.25
N GLU A 115 -1.24 1.42 25.05
CA GLU A 115 -1.41 0.15 24.36
C GLU A 115 -1.35 0.42 22.86
N VAL A 116 -0.55 -0.37 22.13
CA VAL A 116 -0.42 -0.26 20.68
C VAL A 116 -0.92 -1.54 20.05
N LYS A 117 -1.83 -1.40 19.08
CA LYS A 117 -2.37 -2.48 18.27
C LYS A 117 -2.22 -2.17 16.80
N THR A 118 -2.17 -3.20 15.97
CA THR A 118 -1.98 -3.09 14.53
C THR A 118 -3.15 -3.72 13.77
N VAL A 119 -3.53 -3.11 12.66
CA VAL A 119 -4.60 -3.58 11.78
C VAL A 119 -4.23 -3.39 10.31
N THR A 120 -4.57 -4.38 9.49
CA THR A 120 -4.42 -4.27 8.03
C THR A 120 -5.65 -4.71 7.26
N MET A 121 -5.78 -4.33 5.98
CA MET A 121 -6.84 -4.89 5.14
C MET A 121 -6.50 -6.33 4.75
N HIS A 122 -5.26 -6.58 4.34
CA HIS A 122 -4.78 -7.93 4.02
C HIS A 122 -3.56 -8.30 4.86
N HIS A 123 -3.55 -9.52 5.39
CA HIS A 123 -2.39 -10.11 6.05
C HIS A 123 -1.89 -11.32 5.27
N LYS A 124 -0.63 -11.31 4.83
CA LYS A 124 0.00 -12.47 4.19
C LYS A 124 0.64 -13.39 5.23
N THR A 125 0.38 -14.69 5.16
CA THR A 125 0.98 -15.70 6.06
C THR A 125 2.51 -15.81 5.92
N THR A 126 3.07 -15.29 4.84
CA THR A 126 4.52 -15.18 4.62
C THR A 126 5.19 -14.10 5.47
N SER A 127 4.40 -13.23 6.11
CA SER A 127 4.90 -12.16 6.98
C SER A 127 5.53 -12.72 8.25
N SER A 128 6.64 -12.09 8.67
CA SER A 128 7.31 -12.38 9.94
C SER A 128 6.65 -11.71 11.15
N TYR A 129 5.65 -10.86 10.90
CA TYR A 129 4.89 -10.14 11.89
C TYR A 129 3.40 -10.31 11.60
N ALA A 130 2.64 -10.80 12.57
CA ALA A 130 1.19 -10.90 12.47
C ALA A 130 0.58 -9.63 13.07
N PRO A 131 -0.26 -8.89 12.31
CA PRO A 131 -1.01 -7.78 12.89
C PRO A 131 -2.04 -8.32 13.88
N ASP A 132 -2.43 -7.51 14.87
CA ASP A 132 -3.44 -7.89 15.85
C ASP A 132 -4.81 -8.14 15.21
N PHE A 133 -5.10 -7.42 14.13
CA PHE A 133 -6.36 -7.50 13.38
C PHE A 133 -6.10 -7.45 11.87
N TYR A 134 -6.96 -8.10 11.08
CA TYR A 134 -6.93 -8.00 9.62
C TYR A 134 -8.30 -8.24 9.01
N GLY A 135 -8.57 -7.67 7.83
CA GLY A 135 -9.81 -7.94 7.09
C GLY A 135 -9.79 -9.31 6.42
N GLU A 136 -8.71 -9.64 5.72
CA GLU A 136 -8.54 -10.92 5.03
C GLU A 136 -7.16 -11.53 5.28
N LEU A 137 -7.14 -12.84 5.53
CA LEU A 137 -5.93 -13.65 5.57
C LEU A 137 -5.61 -14.23 4.19
N MET A 138 -4.41 -13.95 3.69
CA MET A 138 -3.91 -14.47 2.42
C MET A 138 -2.90 -15.59 2.69
N THR A 139 -3.23 -16.80 2.26
CA THR A 139 -2.38 -18.00 2.45
C THR A 139 -1.27 -18.13 1.41
N GLU A 140 -1.41 -17.45 0.27
CA GLU A 140 -0.44 -17.43 -0.81
C GLU A 140 -0.04 -15.99 -1.12
N TRP A 141 1.21 -15.81 -1.53
CA TRP A 141 1.68 -14.48 -1.90
C TRP A 141 1.10 -14.10 -3.27
N THR A 142 0.33 -13.02 -3.28
CA THR A 142 -0.25 -12.42 -4.49
C THR A 142 0.03 -10.92 -4.47
N TRP A 143 0.30 -10.35 -5.64
CA TRP A 143 0.38 -8.90 -5.78
C TRP A 143 -1.01 -8.29 -5.68
N ILE A 144 -1.21 -7.37 -4.73
CA ILE A 144 -2.50 -6.72 -4.50
C ILE A 144 -2.46 -5.37 -5.19
N LEU A 145 -3.41 -5.12 -6.08
CA LEU A 145 -3.63 -3.80 -6.67
C LEU A 145 -4.78 -3.12 -5.94
N TYR A 146 -4.46 -2.05 -5.22
CA TYR A 146 -5.44 -1.23 -4.53
C TYR A 146 -5.94 -0.09 -5.41
N PRO A 147 -7.17 0.41 -5.16
CA PRO A 147 -7.74 1.45 -5.99
C PRO A 147 -7.01 2.80 -5.87
N TRP A 148 -6.27 3.04 -4.79
CA TRP A 148 -5.42 4.22 -4.59
C TRP A 148 -4.00 4.08 -5.15
N SER A 149 -3.60 2.90 -5.66
CA SER A 149 -2.24 2.65 -6.17
C SER A 149 -2.19 2.22 -7.64
N ILE A 150 -3.33 2.16 -8.34
CA ILE A 150 -3.41 1.63 -9.71
C ILE A 150 -2.39 2.26 -10.65
N ILE A 151 -2.27 3.60 -10.68
CA ILE A 151 -1.35 4.26 -11.60
C ILE A 151 0.11 3.87 -11.31
N GLU A 152 0.50 3.84 -10.04
CA GLU A 152 1.87 3.51 -9.63
C GLU A 152 2.19 2.04 -9.91
N ASP A 153 1.33 1.13 -9.48
CA ASP A 153 1.58 -0.30 -9.56
C ASP A 153 1.50 -0.82 -11.00
N VAL A 154 0.49 -0.39 -11.79
CA VAL A 154 0.38 -0.81 -13.19
C VAL A 154 1.55 -0.22 -14.00
N LEU A 155 2.01 0.99 -13.68
CA LEU A 155 3.19 1.55 -14.31
C LEU A 155 4.44 0.72 -14.02
N GLU A 156 4.65 0.28 -12.78
CA GLU A 156 5.78 -0.57 -12.42
C GLU A 156 5.78 -1.88 -13.21
N LEU A 157 4.61 -2.53 -13.35
CA LEU A 157 4.46 -3.73 -14.17
C LEU A 157 4.70 -3.46 -15.67
N CYS A 158 4.25 -2.30 -16.17
CA CYS A 158 4.53 -1.87 -17.54
C CYS A 158 6.03 -1.66 -17.77
N GLU A 159 6.72 -0.97 -16.87
CA GLU A 159 8.16 -0.73 -16.96
C GLU A 159 8.96 -2.02 -16.87
N HIS A 160 8.56 -2.96 -16.00
CA HIS A 160 9.14 -4.30 -15.95
C HIS A 160 9.00 -5.02 -17.30
N THR A 161 7.78 -5.02 -17.86
CA THR A 161 7.51 -5.63 -19.17
C THR A 161 8.34 -4.98 -20.29
N LEU A 162 8.39 -3.66 -20.35
CA LEU A 162 9.18 -2.91 -21.33
C LEU A 162 10.69 -3.16 -21.20
N ALA A 163 11.19 -3.26 -19.96
CA ALA A 163 12.59 -3.58 -19.71
C ALA A 163 12.94 -5.00 -20.18
N LYS A 164 12.05 -5.96 -19.92
CA LYS A 164 12.21 -7.37 -20.33
C LYS A 164 12.15 -7.55 -21.84
N THR A 165 11.27 -6.84 -22.55
CA THR A 165 11.16 -6.93 -24.01
C THR A 165 12.24 -6.14 -24.75
N GLY A 166 12.80 -5.10 -24.14
CA GLY A 166 13.86 -4.28 -24.73
C GLY A 166 13.42 -3.41 -25.91
N ARG A 167 12.11 -3.30 -26.17
CA ARG A 167 11.54 -2.51 -27.28
C ARG A 167 10.28 -1.74 -26.85
N GLY A 168 9.86 -0.80 -27.70
CA GLY A 168 8.58 -0.14 -27.55
C GLY A 168 7.41 -1.11 -27.75
N LEU A 169 6.36 -0.96 -26.94
CA LEU A 169 5.13 -1.74 -27.03
C LEU A 169 3.94 -0.80 -27.21
N SER A 170 3.01 -1.17 -28.09
CA SER A 170 1.71 -0.53 -28.20
C SER A 170 0.83 -0.80 -26.98
N LEU A 171 -0.23 -0.02 -26.79
CA LEU A 171 -1.21 -0.26 -25.71
C LEU A 171 -1.81 -1.67 -25.75
N CYS A 172 -2.01 -2.24 -26.95
CA CYS A 172 -2.52 -3.61 -27.08
C CYS A 172 -1.48 -4.62 -26.59
N GLU A 173 -0.24 -4.49 -27.04
CA GLU A 173 0.84 -5.39 -26.65
C GLU A 173 1.13 -5.31 -25.14
N LEU A 174 1.12 -4.11 -24.56
CA LEU A 174 1.27 -3.92 -23.11
C LEU A 174 0.17 -4.63 -22.35
N ARG A 175 -1.10 -4.44 -22.75
CA ARG A 175 -2.22 -5.07 -22.07
C ARG A 175 -2.17 -6.59 -22.17
N ASP A 176 -1.82 -7.12 -23.35
CA ASP A 176 -1.73 -8.56 -23.56
C ASP A 176 -0.56 -9.16 -22.76
N ALA A 177 0.58 -8.45 -22.67
CA ALA A 177 1.69 -8.85 -21.82
C ALA A 177 1.33 -8.83 -20.34
N LEU A 178 0.64 -7.79 -19.84
CA LEU A 178 0.19 -7.74 -18.45
C LEU A 178 -0.73 -8.93 -18.10
N LYS A 179 -1.61 -9.30 -19.02
CA LYS A 179 -2.50 -10.46 -18.85
C LYS A 179 -1.72 -11.77 -18.82
N VAL A 180 -0.75 -11.95 -19.71
CA VAL A 180 0.03 -13.21 -19.80
C VAL A 180 1.03 -13.35 -18.66
N GLU A 181 1.69 -12.27 -18.26
CA GLU A 181 2.78 -12.32 -17.27
C GLU A 181 2.29 -12.26 -15.83
N PHE A 182 1.20 -11.54 -15.57
CA PHE A 182 0.74 -11.24 -14.20
C PHE A 182 -0.71 -11.66 -13.93
N ASP A 183 -1.36 -12.35 -14.88
CA ASP A 183 -2.80 -12.63 -14.86
C ASP A 183 -3.64 -11.36 -14.60
N LEU A 184 -3.17 -10.22 -15.12
CA LEU A 184 -3.72 -8.92 -14.82
C LEU A 184 -4.49 -8.36 -16.01
N TYR A 185 -5.82 -8.23 -15.85
CA TYR A 185 -6.64 -7.49 -16.78
C TYR A 185 -6.73 -6.00 -16.40
N VAL A 186 -6.24 -5.13 -17.29
CA VAL A 186 -6.38 -3.68 -17.18
C VAL A 186 -7.23 -3.15 -18.35
N PRO A 187 -8.34 -2.43 -18.08
CA PRO A 187 -9.11 -1.76 -19.13
C PRO A 187 -8.23 -0.82 -19.97
N TYR A 188 -8.49 -0.72 -21.28
CA TYR A 188 -7.71 0.15 -22.17
C TYR A 188 -7.69 1.62 -21.73
N SER A 189 -8.81 2.14 -21.21
CA SER A 189 -8.90 3.52 -20.71
C SER A 189 -7.92 3.76 -19.56
N GLN A 190 -7.84 2.81 -18.63
CA GLN A 190 -6.96 2.89 -17.48
C GLN A 190 -5.50 2.68 -17.86
N LEU A 191 -5.19 1.71 -18.71
CA LEU A 191 -3.82 1.51 -19.20
C LEU A 191 -3.33 2.73 -19.99
N ARG A 192 -4.21 3.37 -20.76
CA ARG A 192 -3.92 4.63 -21.45
C ARG A 192 -3.56 5.73 -20.46
N GLU A 193 -4.37 5.93 -19.42
CA GLU A 193 -4.10 6.90 -18.36
C GLU A 193 -2.75 6.65 -17.68
N VAL A 194 -2.40 5.39 -17.43
CA VAL A 194 -1.10 4.99 -16.86
C VAL A 194 0.06 5.44 -17.76
N VAL A 195 0.04 5.07 -19.04
CA VAL A 195 1.18 5.35 -19.95
C VAL A 195 1.28 6.84 -20.31
N GLU A 196 0.16 7.56 -20.40
CA GLU A 196 0.12 9.00 -20.63
C GLU A 196 0.62 9.77 -19.39
N THR A 197 0.24 9.33 -18.19
CA THR A 197 0.80 9.87 -16.93
C THR A 197 2.31 9.64 -16.85
N ALA A 198 2.76 8.45 -17.23
CA ALA A 198 4.19 8.13 -17.24
C ALA A 198 4.98 8.92 -18.29
N GLU A 199 4.40 9.20 -19.46
CA GLU A 199 4.95 10.09 -20.47
C GLU A 199 5.07 11.52 -19.92
N TRP A 200 4.02 12.02 -19.27
CA TRP A 200 4.01 13.35 -18.64
C TRP A 200 5.12 13.52 -17.59
N HIS A 201 5.34 12.49 -16.77
CA HIS A 201 6.44 12.48 -15.79
C HIS A 201 7.80 12.10 -16.39
N GLY A 202 7.89 11.89 -17.70
CA GLY A 202 9.13 11.59 -18.41
C GLY A 202 9.73 10.23 -18.09
N ARG A 203 8.94 9.29 -17.56
CA ARG A 203 9.35 7.89 -17.30
C ARG A 203 9.28 7.03 -18.56
N LEU A 204 8.24 7.23 -19.36
CA LEU A 204 8.06 6.60 -20.66
C LEU A 204 8.19 7.63 -21.79
N THR A 205 8.48 7.15 -22.99
CA THR A 205 8.50 7.95 -24.21
C THR A 205 7.58 7.31 -25.23
N ARG A 206 6.72 8.13 -25.86
CA ARG A 206 5.84 7.72 -26.94
C ARG A 206 6.50 7.93 -28.30
N GLN A 207 6.41 6.93 -29.17
CA GLN A 207 6.92 6.97 -30.54
C GLN A 207 5.86 6.41 -31.50
N LYS A 208 6.00 6.71 -32.80
CA LYS A 208 5.21 6.09 -33.85
C LYS A 208 6.04 5.06 -34.60
N GLU A 209 5.65 3.79 -34.51
CA GLU A 209 6.25 2.68 -35.23
C GLU A 209 5.19 2.01 -36.11
N GLU A 210 5.44 1.87 -37.41
CA GLU A 210 4.52 1.23 -38.37
C GLU A 210 3.06 1.77 -38.32
N GLY A 211 2.91 3.06 -38.01
CA GLY A 211 1.59 3.72 -37.90
C GLY A 211 0.88 3.52 -36.55
N LYS A 212 1.50 2.83 -35.59
CA LYS A 212 0.98 2.62 -34.23
C LYS A 212 1.75 3.47 -33.22
N GLU A 213 1.05 3.93 -32.18
CA GLU A 213 1.71 4.51 -31.01
C GLU A 213 2.30 3.39 -30.15
N VAL A 214 3.57 3.54 -29.80
CA VAL A 214 4.30 2.63 -28.91
C VAL A 214 4.95 3.42 -27.78
N TRP A 215 5.06 2.80 -26.61
CA TRP A 215 5.71 3.35 -25.43
C TRP A 215 6.96 2.55 -25.11
N SER A 216 8.05 3.23 -24.80
CA SER A 216 9.32 2.62 -24.37
C SER A 216 9.82 3.31 -23.09
N ARG A 217 10.63 2.61 -22.28
CA ARG A 217 11.34 3.26 -21.16
C ARG A 217 12.25 4.36 -21.70
N ARG A 218 12.27 5.50 -21.03
CA ARG A 218 13.24 6.55 -21.32
C ARG A 218 14.64 6.05 -20.90
N ARG A 219 15.62 6.19 -21.81
CA ARG A 219 17.03 5.91 -21.52
C ARG A 219 17.64 7.02 -20.67
#